data_AF-T0HHL3-F1
#
_entry.id   AF-T0HHL3-F1
#
_cell.length_a   1.000
_cell.length_b   1.000
_cell.length_c   1.000
_cell.angle_alpha   90.00
_cell.angle_beta   90.00
_cell.angle_gamma   90.00
#
_symmetry.space_group_name_H-M   'P 1'
#
loop_
_entity.id
_entity.type
_entity.pdbx_description
1 polymer ?
#
loop_
_entity_poly.entity_id
_entity_poly.type
_entity_poly.pdbx_seq_one_letter_code
_entity_poly.pdbx_strand_id
1 'polypeptide(L)'
;MVFTFQPPFWAGLSGYVAEMGSAFLCAALGIVPTVRHADYIGSWLEVLREDNRAIFRAAGAASKAADWLLSRHRESQGAVAGIEEPTSTAEPASTVEQERKAA
;
A
#
# COMPACT_ATOMS: atom_id res chain seq x y z
N MET A 1 0.26 -19.51 42.95
CA MET A 1 -0.08 -18.32 42.14
C MET A 1 -0.51 -18.81 40.77
N VAL A 2 -1.82 -18.84 40.51
CA VAL A 2 -2.38 -19.17 39.20
C VAL A 2 -2.58 -17.83 38.49
N PHE A 3 -1.74 -17.55 37.50
CA PHE A 3 -1.92 -16.41 36.61
C PHE A 3 -3.01 -16.77 35.58
N THR A 4 -4.27 -16.45 35.88
CA THR A 4 -5.32 -16.33 34.86
C THR A 4 -5.28 -14.91 34.29
N PHE A 5 -4.31 -14.61 33.43
CA PHE A 5 -4.18 -13.31 32.79
C PHE A 5 -3.88 -13.50 31.30
N GLN A 6 -4.96 -13.65 30.51
CA GLN A 6 -5.15 -13.14 29.14
C GLN A 6 -6.31 -13.95 28.49
N PRO A 7 -7.45 -13.34 28.11
CA PRO A 7 -8.41 -14.01 27.22
C PRO A 7 -7.70 -14.33 25.89
N PRO A 8 -7.65 -15.60 25.42
CA PRO A 8 -6.69 -16.03 24.40
C PRO A 8 -6.98 -15.57 22.96
N PHE A 9 -8.05 -14.82 22.69
CA PHE A 9 -8.56 -14.71 21.31
C PHE A 9 -8.30 -13.39 20.59
N TRP A 10 -7.87 -12.34 21.28
CA TRP A 10 -7.80 -10.99 20.67
C TRP A 10 -6.39 -10.53 20.29
N ALA A 11 -5.34 -11.10 20.88
CA ALA A 11 -3.95 -10.73 20.57
C ALA A 11 -3.36 -11.49 19.37
N GLY A 12 -3.93 -12.65 18.99
CA GLY A 12 -3.44 -13.46 17.86
C GLY A 12 -3.95 -13.01 16.48
N LEU A 13 -5.10 -12.34 16.41
CA LEU A 13 -5.75 -12.01 15.13
C LEU A 13 -5.09 -10.85 14.36
N SER A 14 -4.43 -9.92 15.05
CA SER A 14 -3.80 -8.76 14.39
C SER A 14 -2.64 -9.15 13.48
N GLY A 15 -1.88 -10.20 13.84
CA GLY A 15 -0.82 -10.75 13.01
C GLY A 15 -1.36 -11.23 11.65
N TYR A 16 -2.48 -11.97 11.65
CA TYR A 16 -3.05 -12.43 10.38
C TYR A 16 -3.67 -11.30 9.55
N VAL A 17 -4.26 -10.28 10.19
CA VAL A 17 -4.75 -9.10 9.47
C VAL A 17 -3.59 -8.39 8.77
N ALA A 18 -2.43 -8.28 9.42
CA ALA A 18 -1.24 -7.70 8.82
C ALA A 18 -0.67 -8.55 7.67
N GLU A 19 -0.61 -9.88 7.82
CA GLU A 19 -0.16 -10.79 6.76
C GLU A 19 -1.11 -10.83 5.55
N MET A 20 -2.43 -10.86 5.77
CA MET A 20 -3.41 -10.75 4.69
C MET A 20 -3.33 -9.36 4.01
N GLY A 21 -3.13 -8.31 4.81
CA GLY A 21 -2.95 -6.94 4.31
C GLY A 21 -1.71 -6.80 3.42
N SER A 22 -0.57 -7.36 3.82
CA SER A 22 0.64 -7.35 3.01
C SER A 22 0.47 -8.13 1.71
N ALA A 23 -0.21 -9.27 1.75
CA ALA A 23 -0.54 -10.04 0.54
C ALA A 23 -1.45 -9.26 -0.42
N PHE A 24 -2.46 -8.53 0.08
CA PHE A 24 -3.32 -7.68 -0.74
C PHE A 24 -2.55 -6.52 -1.37
N LEU A 25 -1.65 -5.88 -0.63
CA LEU A 25 -0.79 -4.82 -1.16
C LEU A 25 0.16 -5.37 -2.23
N CYS A 26 0.79 -6.52 -1.99
CA CYS A 26 1.65 -7.17 -2.97
C CYS A 26 0.89 -7.45 -4.26
N ALA A 27 -0.33 -7.99 -4.16
CA ALA A 27 -1.18 -8.23 -5.31
C ALA A 27 -1.56 -6.94 -6.06
N ALA A 28 -1.92 -5.88 -5.33
CA ALA A 28 -2.32 -4.60 -5.92
C ALA A 28 -1.16 -3.86 -6.60
N LEU A 29 0.06 -4.00 -6.08
CA LEU A 29 1.27 -3.33 -6.57
C LEU A 29 2.08 -4.21 -7.56
N GLY A 30 1.63 -5.43 -7.84
CA GLY A 30 2.37 -6.36 -8.71
C GLY A 30 3.69 -6.88 -8.11
N ILE A 31 3.84 -6.82 -6.78
CA ILE A 31 5.02 -7.28 -6.08
C ILE A 31 4.91 -8.78 -5.83
N VAL A 32 5.88 -9.55 -6.33
CA VAL A 32 5.98 -10.99 -6.03
C VAL A 32 6.55 -11.18 -4.63
N PRO A 33 5.80 -11.74 -3.67
CA PRO A 33 6.31 -11.96 -2.33
C PRO A 33 7.36 -13.08 -2.34
N THR A 34 8.51 -12.84 -1.71
CA THR A 34 9.63 -13.80 -1.65
C THR A 34 9.58 -14.71 -0.43
N VAL A 35 8.85 -14.33 0.63
CA VAL A 35 8.70 -15.11 1.86
C VAL A 35 7.22 -15.25 2.18
N ARG A 36 6.75 -16.49 2.39
CA ARG A 36 5.43 -16.80 2.95
C ARG A 36 5.60 -17.85 4.04
N HIS A 37 5.17 -17.53 5.25
CA HIS A 37 5.20 -18.47 6.37
C HIS A 37 3.90 -19.28 6.37
N ALA A 38 3.93 -20.56 6.01
CA ALA A 38 2.73 -21.40 5.99
C ALA A 38 2.22 -21.77 7.40
N ASP A 39 2.99 -21.45 8.44
CA ASP A 39 2.72 -21.78 9.84
C ASP A 39 1.39 -21.19 10.34
N TYR A 40 0.92 -20.09 9.73
CA TYR A 40 -0.40 -19.54 10.07
C TYR A 40 -1.55 -20.50 9.74
N ILE A 41 -1.41 -21.42 8.79
CA ILE A 41 -2.48 -22.32 8.35
C ILE A 41 -2.94 -23.21 9.51
N GLY A 42 -2.00 -23.75 10.29
CA GLY A 42 -2.31 -24.58 11.46
C GLY A 42 -3.13 -23.80 12.50
N SER A 43 -2.69 -22.58 12.80
CA SER A 43 -3.41 -21.71 13.75
C SER A 43 -4.77 -21.22 13.23
N TRP A 44 -4.93 -21.03 11.92
CA TRP A 44 -6.22 -20.69 11.33
C TRP A 44 -7.23 -21.85 11.41
N LEU A 45 -6.78 -23.10 11.34
CA LEU A 45 -7.66 -24.25 11.52
C LEU A 45 -8.24 -24.31 12.93
N GLU A 46 -7.47 -23.95 13.96
CA GLU A 46 -7.96 -23.85 15.33
C GLU A 46 -8.99 -22.73 15.47
N VAL A 47 -8.67 -21.53 14.98
CA VAL A 47 -9.56 -20.37 15.00
C VAL A 47 -10.87 -20.64 14.26
N LEU A 48 -10.83 -21.32 13.11
CA LEU A 48 -12.01 -21.63 12.31
C LEU A 48 -12.90 -22.72 12.91
N ARG A 49 -12.35 -23.59 13.76
CA ARG A 49 -13.15 -24.58 14.52
C ARG A 49 -13.99 -23.91 15.60
N GLU A 50 -13.50 -22.82 16.18
CA GLU A 50 -14.21 -22.04 17.19
C GLU A 50 -15.16 -21.00 16.57
N ASP A 51 -14.72 -20.33 15.49
CA ASP A 51 -15.54 -19.37 14.76
C ASP A 51 -15.26 -19.42 13.25
N ASN A 52 -16.22 -20.00 12.52
CA ASN A 52 -16.21 -20.09 11.06
C ASN A 52 -16.24 -18.72 10.34
N ARG A 53 -16.60 -17.63 11.04
CA ARG A 53 -16.63 -16.28 10.48
C ARG A 53 -15.37 -15.47 10.77
N ALA A 54 -14.44 -15.99 11.58
CA ALA A 54 -13.23 -15.26 11.98
C ALA A 54 -12.39 -14.83 10.77
N ILE A 55 -12.23 -15.71 9.76
CA ILE A 55 -11.47 -15.41 8.54
C ILE A 55 -12.07 -14.27 7.74
N PHE A 56 -13.40 -14.18 7.63
CA PHE A 56 -14.07 -13.11 6.90
C PHE A 56 -13.95 -11.76 7.62
N ARG A 57 -13.98 -11.77 8.95
CA ARG A 57 -13.77 -10.56 9.76
C ARG A 57 -12.33 -10.05 9.62
N ALA A 58 -11.35 -10.94 9.70
CA ALA A 58 -9.94 -10.59 9.51
C ALA A 58 -9.66 -10.11 8.08
N ALA A 59 -10.18 -10.82 7.07
CA ALA A 59 -10.08 -10.40 5.67
C ALA A 59 -10.69 -9.01 5.45
N GLY A 60 -11.89 -8.75 5.99
CA GLY A 60 -12.54 -7.44 5.88
C GLY A 60 -11.75 -6.31 6.55
N ALA A 61 -11.08 -6.58 7.68
CA ALA A 61 -10.20 -5.61 8.33
C ALA A 61 -8.92 -5.36 7.50
N ALA A 62 -8.32 -6.43 6.97
CA ALA A 62 -7.14 -6.37 6.12
C ALA A 62 -7.41 -5.61 4.81
N SER A 63 -8.56 -5.84 4.16
CA SER A 63 -8.96 -5.11 2.95
C SER A 63 -9.07 -3.61 3.21
N LYS A 64 -9.75 -3.20 4.30
CA LYS A 64 -9.86 -1.78 4.67
C LYS A 64 -8.49 -1.12 4.90
N ALA A 65 -7.57 -1.84 5.56
CA ALA A 65 -6.22 -1.34 5.80
C ALA A 65 -5.43 -1.18 4.49
N ALA A 66 -5.51 -2.17 3.60
CA ALA A 66 -4.86 -2.13 2.29
C ALA A 66 -5.44 -1.00 1.42
N ASP A 67 -6.76 -0.86 1.36
CA ASP A 67 -7.43 0.20 0.59
C ASP A 67 -7.01 1.60 1.07
N TRP A 68 -6.93 1.79 2.40
CA TRP A 68 -6.45 3.03 2.98
C TRP A 68 -5.01 3.35 2.54
N LEU A 69 -4.10 2.36 2.62
CA LEU A 69 -2.71 2.53 2.20
C LEU A 69 -2.60 2.84 0.70
N LEU A 70 -3.37 2.15 -0.14
CA LEU A 70 -3.38 2.36 -1.59
C LEU A 70 -3.98 3.72 -1.98
N SER A 71 -4.94 4.25 -1.20
CA SER A 71 -5.42 5.64 -1.38
C SER A 71 -4.31 6.64 -1.11
N ARG A 72 -3.62 6.51 0.03
CA ARG A 72 -2.51 7.40 0.40
C ARG A 72 -1.34 7.29 -0.56
N HIS A 73 -1.05 6.09 -1.06
CA HIS A 73 -0.04 5.91 -2.10
C HIS A 73 -0.40 6.71 -3.35
N ARG A 74 -1.63 6.62 -3.87
CA ARG A 74 -2.07 7.39 -5.05
C ARG A 74 -2.03 8.90 -4.82
N GLU A 75 -2.48 9.37 -3.66
CA GLU A 75 -2.38 10.80 -3.27
C GLU A 75 -0.92 11.27 -3.27
N SER A 76 0.00 10.46 -2.76
CA SER A 76 1.44 10.78 -2.76
C SER A 76 2.02 10.86 -4.18
N GLN A 77 1.62 9.97 -5.10
CA GLN A 77 2.09 10.00 -6.49
C GLN A 77 1.60 11.25 -7.23
N GLY A 78 0.37 11.69 -6.98
CA GLY A 78 -0.17 12.93 -7.56
C GLY A 78 0.51 14.19 -7.02
N ALA A 79 0.91 14.20 -5.74
CA ALA A 79 1.68 15.29 -5.16
C ALA A 79 3.10 15.39 -5.75
N VAL A 80 3.74 14.26 -6.09
CA VAL A 80 5.04 14.24 -6.77
C VAL A 80 4.91 14.72 -8.22
N ALA A 81 3.86 14.30 -8.93
CA ALA A 81 3.60 14.74 -10.30
C ALA A 81 3.32 16.25 -10.42
N GLY A 82 2.73 16.88 -9.39
CA GLY A 82 2.48 18.32 -9.35
C GLY A 82 3.72 19.19 -9.09
N ILE A 83 4.89 18.59 -8.85
CA ILE A 83 6.17 19.30 -8.70
C ILE A 83 6.90 19.37 -10.06
N GLU A 84 6.52 18.55 -11.04
CA GLU A 84 7.06 18.58 -12.41
C GLU A 84 6.12 19.36 -13.36
N GLU A 85 6.19 20.69 -13.35
CA GLU A 85 5.82 21.54 -14.51
C GLU A 85 7.06 22.34 -14.98
N PRO A 86 7.11 22.72 -16.28
CA PRO A 86 8.26 22.50 -17.14
C PRO A 86 9.32 23.59 -16.96
N THR A 87 10.60 23.23 -17.13
CA THR A 87 11.63 24.21 -17.54
C THR A 87 11.28 24.70 -18.93
N SER A 88 10.38 25.68 -18.98
CA SER A 88 10.23 26.63 -20.07
C SER A 88 11.39 27.62 -19.95
N THR A 89 12.51 27.28 -20.58
CA THR A 89 13.43 28.30 -21.11
C THR A 89 13.15 28.41 -22.61
N ALA A 90 12.01 29.00 -22.94
CA ALA A 90 11.92 29.75 -24.18
C ALA A 90 12.67 31.06 -23.94
N GLU A 91 13.87 31.20 -24.52
CA GLU A 91 14.44 32.50 -24.84
C GLU A 91 13.74 33.02 -26.11
N PRO A 92 13.07 34.19 -26.10
CA PRO A 92 12.75 34.89 -27.31
C PRO A 92 13.66 36.12 -27.43
N ALA A 93 14.83 35.99 -28.06
CA ALA A 93 15.59 37.15 -28.51
C ALA A 93 16.59 36.80 -29.63
N SER A 94 16.14 36.85 -30.88
CA SER A 94 17.04 37.20 -31.99
C SER A 94 16.33 38.12 -32.99
N THR A 95 15.99 39.32 -32.53
CA THR A 95 15.78 40.47 -33.43
C THR A 95 17.13 41.08 -33.75
N VAL A 96 17.98 40.38 -34.51
CA VAL A 96 19.18 40.97 -35.15
C VAL A 96 19.53 40.14 -36.40
N GLU A 97 18.83 40.32 -37.53
CA GLU A 97 19.37 40.02 -38.88
C GLU A 97 18.44 40.51 -40.02
N GLN A 98 17.90 41.75 -39.98
CA GLN A 98 17.11 42.30 -41.10
C GLN A 98 17.42 43.75 -41.51
N GLU A 99 18.58 44.31 -41.15
CA GLU A 99 19.00 45.66 -41.60
C GLU A 99 20.31 45.73 -42.40
N ARG A 100 20.85 44.63 -42.93
CA ARG A 100 22.08 44.67 -43.76
C ARG A 100 21.95 44.31 -45.23
N LYS A 101 20.73 44.37 -45.79
CA LYS A 101 20.52 44.15 -47.25
C LYS A 101 19.91 45.34 -47.99
N ALA A 102 20.16 46.55 -47.51
CA ALA A 102 19.91 47.79 -48.23
C ALA A 102 21.12 48.74 -48.07
N ALA A 103 22.25 48.34 -48.68
CA ALA A 103 23.37 49.21 -49.00
C ALA A 103 24.05 48.69 -50.27
#